data_AF-A0A1H3VSC1-F1
#
_entry.id   AF-A0A1H3VSC1-F1
#
_cell.length_a   1.000
_cell.length_b   1.000
_cell.length_c   1.000
_cell.angle_alpha   90.00
_cell.angle_beta   90.00
_cell.angle_gamma   90.00
#
_symmetry.space_group_name_H-M   'P 1'
#
loop_
_entity.id
_entity.type
_entity.pdbx_description
1 polymer ?
#
loop_
_entity_poly.entity_id
_entity_poly.type
_entity_poly.pdbx_seq_one_letter_code
_entity_poly.pdbx_strand_id
1 'polypeptide(L)'
;MRAKICKITDLFTALNAEDAGADFLGFVFDDKSDAYISPLRVEVIAQQIKIARLVGVFRDEDLKTVNHWANKIDLDYVQLDGDEDAEYARKVDRPVIKSFRYDDKFSAERAMEYPAEMIRLDFGGQLMLGFDRKKAIRDICAVNKSVILAGDVDPKKVKKLCLKLQPYAFDSPIGMNGAYGIKDFLRHLKGNAQDEVIRHYGYSMA
;
A
#
# COMPACT_ATOMS: atom_id res chain seq x y z
N MET A 1 -12.86 -3.20 -1.34
CA MET A 1 -11.74 -2.49 -0.67
C MET A 1 -10.46 -2.94 -1.34
N ARG A 2 -9.52 -2.04 -1.63
CA ARG A 2 -8.23 -2.44 -2.21
C ARG A 2 -7.18 -2.74 -1.14
N ALA A 3 -6.22 -3.58 -1.48
CA ALA A 3 -5.15 -4.04 -0.62
C ALA A 3 -3.80 -3.87 -1.33
N LYS A 4 -2.87 -3.23 -0.65
CA LYS A 4 -1.46 -3.20 -1.03
C LYS A 4 -0.67 -4.07 -0.07
N ILE A 5 0.23 -4.88 -0.63
CA ILE A 5 1.14 -5.74 0.11
C ILE A 5 2.56 -5.24 -0.18
N CYS A 6 3.19 -4.57 0.79
CA CYS A 6 4.48 -3.92 0.62
C CYS A 6 5.63 -4.70 1.27
N LYS A 7 6.88 -4.42 0.88
CA LYS A 7 8.10 -5.12 1.35
C LYS A 7 8.21 -6.56 0.82
N ILE A 8 7.86 -6.78 -0.44
CA ILE A 8 8.02 -8.07 -1.09
C ILE A 8 9.48 -8.26 -1.51
N THR A 9 10.09 -9.37 -1.08
CA THR A 9 11.51 -9.67 -1.30
C THR A 9 11.77 -10.89 -2.20
N ASP A 10 10.72 -11.64 -2.54
CA ASP A 10 10.81 -12.91 -3.27
C ASP A 10 9.54 -13.22 -4.09
N LEU A 11 9.70 -14.09 -5.10
CA LEU A 11 8.64 -14.49 -6.02
C LEU A 11 7.49 -15.26 -5.34
N PHE A 12 7.81 -16.13 -4.37
CA PHE A 12 6.79 -16.95 -3.71
C PHE A 12 5.81 -16.06 -2.93
N THR A 13 6.33 -15.07 -2.22
CA THR A 13 5.53 -14.05 -1.53
C THR A 13 4.69 -13.23 -2.50
N ALA A 14 5.27 -12.81 -3.63
CA ALA A 14 4.56 -12.03 -4.66
C ALA A 14 3.35 -12.79 -5.23
N LEU A 15 3.56 -14.05 -5.64
CA LEU A 15 2.51 -14.90 -6.19
C LEU A 15 1.43 -15.21 -5.15
N ASN A 16 1.81 -15.54 -3.91
CA ASN A 16 0.81 -15.80 -2.87
C ASN A 16 -0.01 -14.56 -2.52
N ALA A 17 0.56 -13.36 -2.60
CA ALA A 17 -0.16 -12.11 -2.40
C ALA A 17 -1.14 -11.85 -3.54
N GLU A 18 -0.72 -12.03 -4.80
CA GLU A 18 -1.58 -11.90 -5.97
C GLU A 18 -2.73 -12.92 -5.94
N ASP A 19 -2.44 -14.21 -5.72
CA ASP A 19 -3.44 -15.28 -5.62
C ASP A 19 -4.46 -15.04 -4.50
N ALA A 20 -4.02 -14.43 -3.40
CA ALA A 20 -4.89 -14.05 -2.28
C ALA A 20 -5.68 -12.75 -2.55
N GLY A 21 -5.49 -12.12 -3.71
CA GLY A 21 -6.22 -10.96 -4.17
C GLY A 21 -5.61 -9.63 -3.75
N ALA A 22 -4.29 -9.49 -3.63
CA ALA A 22 -3.66 -8.17 -3.52
C ALA A 22 -3.92 -7.36 -4.81
N ASP A 23 -4.24 -6.06 -4.67
CA ASP A 23 -4.39 -5.16 -5.83
C ASP A 23 -3.07 -4.45 -6.18
N PHE A 24 -2.17 -4.33 -5.20
CA PHE A 24 -0.86 -3.72 -5.37
C PHE A 24 0.23 -4.54 -4.67
N LEU A 25 1.37 -4.68 -5.34
CA LEU A 25 2.57 -5.32 -4.81
C LEU A 25 3.70 -4.29 -4.70
N GLY A 26 4.22 -4.08 -3.49
CA GLY A 26 5.24 -3.07 -3.21
C GLY A 26 6.63 -3.66 -3.01
N PHE A 27 7.59 -3.18 -3.80
CA PHE A 27 9.00 -3.59 -3.77
C PHE A 27 9.86 -2.42 -3.31
N VAL A 28 10.75 -2.62 -2.35
CA VAL A 28 11.57 -1.54 -1.77
C VAL A 28 12.94 -1.51 -2.46
N PHE A 29 13.27 -0.37 -3.06
CA PHE A 29 14.51 -0.12 -3.80
C PHE A 29 15.55 0.68 -2.99
N ASP A 30 15.30 0.90 -1.70
CA ASP A 30 16.25 1.52 -0.76
C ASP A 30 17.15 0.46 -0.13
N ASP A 31 18.45 0.47 -0.46
CA ASP A 31 19.44 -0.52 -0.04
C ASP A 31 19.75 -0.49 1.47
N LYS A 32 19.34 0.57 2.17
CA LYS A 32 19.41 0.69 3.64
C LYS A 32 18.23 0.03 4.33
N SER A 33 17.22 -0.40 3.59
CA SER A 33 16.03 -1.06 4.13
C SER A 33 16.27 -2.56 4.32
N ASP A 34 15.82 -3.11 5.44
CA ASP A 34 15.76 -4.58 5.65
C ASP A 34 14.86 -5.29 4.61
N ALA A 35 13.99 -4.53 3.95
CA ALA A 35 13.09 -5.01 2.90
C ALA A 35 13.64 -4.79 1.48
N TYR A 36 14.90 -4.37 1.34
CA TYR A 36 15.51 -4.13 0.04
C TYR A 36 15.43 -5.36 -0.86
N ILE A 37 15.07 -5.12 -2.12
CA ILE A 37 15.12 -6.12 -3.18
C ILE A 37 15.81 -5.51 -4.40
N SER A 38 16.74 -6.26 -5.00
CA SER A 38 17.48 -5.74 -6.14
C SER A 38 16.54 -5.53 -7.35
N PRO A 39 16.74 -4.46 -8.14
CA PRO A 39 15.90 -4.17 -9.30
C PRO A 39 15.80 -5.33 -10.31
N LEU A 40 16.92 -6.02 -10.55
CA LEU A 40 16.95 -7.18 -11.44
C LEU A 40 16.10 -8.35 -10.93
N ARG A 41 15.99 -8.52 -9.61
CA ARG A 41 15.10 -9.53 -9.04
C ARG A 41 13.64 -9.13 -9.22
N VAL A 42 13.32 -7.84 -9.04
CA VAL A 42 11.97 -7.31 -9.28
C VAL A 42 11.59 -7.49 -10.76
N GLU A 43 12.50 -7.25 -11.70
CA GLU A 43 12.29 -7.49 -13.13
C GLU A 43 11.84 -8.93 -13.43
N VAL A 44 12.48 -9.93 -12.80
CA VAL A 44 12.08 -11.34 -12.95
C VAL A 44 10.72 -11.62 -12.31
N ILE A 45 10.44 -11.04 -11.15
CA ILE A 45 9.14 -11.20 -10.46
C ILE A 45 8.01 -10.58 -11.29
N ALA A 46 8.22 -9.37 -11.81
CA ALA A 46 7.25 -8.62 -12.60
C ALA A 46 6.73 -9.42 -13.81
N GLN A 47 7.60 -10.23 -14.44
CA GLN A 47 7.21 -11.10 -15.56
C GLN A 47 6.21 -12.19 -15.17
N GLN A 48 6.13 -12.55 -13.88
CA GLN A 48 5.24 -13.61 -13.38
C GLN A 48 3.90 -13.06 -12.88
N ILE A 49 3.85 -11.80 -12.46
CA ILE A 49 2.63 -11.14 -11.95
C ILE A 49 1.73 -10.74 -13.13
N LYS A 50 0.41 -10.90 -12.99
CA LYS A 50 -0.54 -10.73 -14.11
C LYS A 50 -1.71 -9.78 -13.83
N ILE A 51 -2.06 -9.62 -12.57
CA ILE A 51 -3.29 -8.97 -12.10
C ILE A 51 -2.95 -7.79 -11.20
N ALA A 52 -2.06 -7.99 -10.23
CA ALA A 52 -1.73 -6.97 -9.25
C ALA A 52 -0.82 -5.89 -9.85
N ARG A 53 -1.04 -4.64 -9.45
CA ARG A 53 -0.25 -3.50 -9.93
C ARG A 53 1.09 -3.42 -9.20
N LEU A 54 2.17 -3.16 -9.92
CA LEU A 54 3.52 -3.15 -9.37
C LEU A 54 3.90 -1.75 -8.88
N VAL A 55 4.34 -1.64 -7.63
CA VAL A 55 4.75 -0.38 -7.00
C VAL A 55 6.21 -0.47 -6.58
N GLY A 56 7.05 0.40 -7.13
CA GLY A 56 8.42 0.58 -6.66
C GLY A 56 8.47 1.66 -5.58
N VAL A 57 9.01 1.32 -4.41
CA VAL A 57 9.16 2.23 -3.27
C VAL A 57 10.59 2.73 -3.24
N PHE A 58 10.75 4.04 -3.38
CA PHE A 58 12.04 4.74 -3.39
C PHE A 58 12.05 5.77 -2.25
N ARG A 59 13.24 6.03 -1.72
CA ARG A 59 13.47 7.03 -0.68
C ARG A 59 14.69 7.85 -1.03
N ASP A 60 14.48 9.12 -1.33
CA ASP A 60 15.54 10.10 -1.60
C ASP A 60 16.56 9.64 -2.66
N GLU A 61 16.09 8.82 -3.61
CA GLU A 61 16.91 8.26 -4.68
C GLU A 61 17.04 9.25 -5.84
N ASP A 62 18.11 9.15 -6.62
CA ASP A 62 18.30 9.97 -7.81
C ASP A 62 17.16 9.73 -8.82
N LEU A 63 16.61 10.82 -9.34
CA LEU A 63 15.47 10.79 -10.26
C LEU A 63 15.76 9.94 -11.52
N LYS A 64 16.99 9.95 -12.04
CA LYS A 64 17.34 9.14 -13.21
C LYS A 64 17.30 7.66 -12.86
N THR A 65 17.75 7.28 -11.66
CA THR A 65 17.67 5.91 -11.15
C THR A 65 16.21 5.47 -11.01
N VAL A 66 15.36 6.31 -10.42
CA VAL A 66 13.92 6.04 -10.26
C VAL A 66 13.25 5.82 -11.62
N ASN A 67 13.39 6.77 -12.55
CA ASN A 67 12.78 6.67 -13.87
C ASN A 67 13.36 5.50 -14.69
N HIS A 68 14.66 5.23 -14.59
CA HIS A 68 15.29 4.10 -15.27
C HIS A 68 14.64 2.77 -14.85
N TRP A 69 14.56 2.50 -13.54
CA TRP A 69 14.01 1.23 -13.05
C TRP A 69 12.50 1.15 -13.22
N ALA A 70 11.79 2.27 -13.00
CA ALA A 70 10.35 2.31 -13.20
C ALA A 70 9.95 1.98 -14.65
N ASN A 71 10.71 2.50 -15.62
CA ASN A 71 10.46 2.19 -17.03
C ASN A 71 10.95 0.81 -17.43
N LYS A 72 12.12 0.39 -16.97
CA LYS A 72 12.69 -0.92 -17.33
C LYS A 72 11.86 -2.09 -16.82
N ILE A 73 11.37 -2.01 -15.58
CA ILE A 73 10.56 -3.05 -14.93
C ILE A 73 9.08 -2.94 -15.34
N ASP A 74 8.70 -1.82 -15.95
CA ASP A 74 7.32 -1.44 -16.25
C ASP A 74 6.44 -1.35 -14.99
N LEU A 75 6.91 -0.58 -14.01
CA LEU A 75 6.15 -0.31 -12.79
C LEU A 75 4.88 0.49 -13.11
N ASP A 76 3.77 0.12 -12.45
CA ASP A 76 2.52 0.87 -12.51
C ASP A 76 2.60 2.20 -11.75
N TYR A 77 3.31 2.20 -10.63
CA TYR A 77 3.46 3.36 -9.75
C TYR A 77 4.87 3.45 -9.17
N VAL A 78 5.28 4.69 -8.92
CA VAL A 78 6.42 5.01 -8.06
C VAL A 78 5.88 5.55 -6.73
N GLN A 79 6.25 4.91 -5.63
CA GLN A 79 5.99 5.40 -4.29
C GLN A 79 7.22 6.14 -3.76
N LEU A 80 7.04 7.42 -3.43
CA LEU A 80 8.07 8.29 -2.84
C LEU A 80 7.93 8.29 -1.31
N ASP A 81 8.91 7.71 -0.63
CA ASP A 81 8.90 7.43 0.81
C ASP A 81 9.94 8.24 1.59
N GLY A 82 10.56 9.25 0.96
CA GLY A 82 11.51 10.18 1.57
C GLY A 82 10.98 11.62 1.67
N ASP A 83 11.88 12.57 1.50
CA ASP A 83 11.64 14.01 1.55
C ASP A 83 11.57 14.64 0.14
N GLU A 84 11.29 13.83 -0.88
CA GLU A 84 11.21 14.27 -2.28
C GLU A 84 10.15 15.36 -2.45
N ASP A 85 10.52 16.46 -3.10
CA ASP A 85 9.64 17.62 -3.27
C ASP A 85 8.68 17.50 -4.46
N ALA A 86 7.82 18.51 -4.63
CA ALA A 86 6.85 18.53 -5.72
C ALA A 86 7.48 18.65 -7.11
N GLU A 87 8.67 19.26 -7.24
CA GLU A 87 9.36 19.33 -8.53
C GLU A 87 9.94 17.99 -8.94
N TYR A 88 10.49 17.26 -7.97
CA TYR A 88 10.93 15.89 -8.15
C TYR A 88 9.77 15.01 -8.66
N ALA A 89 8.65 15.00 -7.92
CA ALA A 89 7.50 14.17 -8.25
C ALA A 89 6.91 14.45 -9.65
N ARG A 90 6.88 15.72 -10.08
CA ARG A 90 6.43 16.09 -11.44
C ARG A 90 7.30 15.56 -12.57
N LYS A 91 8.55 15.17 -12.28
CA LYS A 91 9.49 14.65 -13.27
C LYS A 91 9.57 13.12 -13.24
N VAL A 92 8.82 12.46 -12.36
CA VAL A 92 8.73 10.99 -12.34
C VAL A 92 7.88 10.52 -13.52
N ASP A 93 8.38 9.53 -14.27
CA ASP A 93 7.74 9.08 -15.52
C ASP A 93 6.48 8.23 -15.29
N ARG A 94 6.24 7.80 -14.05
CA ARG A 94 5.11 6.98 -13.64
C ARG A 94 4.22 7.72 -12.64
N PRO A 95 2.91 7.38 -12.57
CA PRO A 95 2.03 7.90 -11.53
C PRO A 95 2.62 7.75 -10.13
N VAL A 96 2.47 8.81 -9.31
CA VAL A 96 3.15 8.91 -8.03
C VAL A 96 2.20 8.55 -6.89
N ILE A 97 2.72 7.77 -5.93
CA ILE A 97 2.15 7.59 -4.60
C ILE A 97 3.06 8.32 -3.61
N LYS A 98 2.60 9.39 -2.95
CA LYS A 98 3.42 10.06 -1.93
C LYS A 98 3.09 9.56 -0.54
N SER A 99 4.10 9.10 0.19
CA SER A 99 3.97 8.76 1.61
C SER A 99 4.06 9.99 2.50
N PHE A 100 3.19 10.04 3.50
CA PHE A 100 3.29 10.94 4.65
C PHE A 100 3.16 10.14 5.93
N ARG A 101 3.99 10.46 6.92
CA ARG A 101 3.74 10.04 8.30
C ARG A 101 2.53 10.82 8.83
N TYR A 102 1.60 10.10 9.44
CA TYR A 102 0.44 10.70 10.08
C TYR A 102 0.73 10.92 11.57
N ASP A 103 1.08 12.17 11.90
CA ASP A 103 1.33 12.64 13.26
C ASP A 103 0.82 14.09 13.42
N ASP A 104 1.17 14.76 14.53
CA ASP A 104 0.72 16.13 14.80
C ASP A 104 1.24 17.16 13.80
N LYS A 105 2.26 16.82 13.00
CA LYS A 105 2.81 17.68 11.93
C LYS A 105 2.17 17.40 10.57
N PHE A 106 1.31 16.39 10.47
CA PHE A 106 0.60 16.08 9.22
C PHE A 106 -0.31 17.25 8.80
N SER A 107 -0.27 17.57 7.51
CA SER A 107 -1.09 18.62 6.91
C SER A 107 -1.83 18.07 5.70
N ALA A 108 -3.15 17.98 5.79
CA ALA A 108 -4.00 17.52 4.68
C ALA A 108 -3.88 18.42 3.44
N GLU A 109 -3.73 19.73 3.62
CA GLU A 109 -3.51 20.70 2.54
C GLU A 109 -2.24 20.39 1.74
N ARG A 110 -1.08 20.30 2.40
CA ARG A 110 0.19 19.88 1.78
C ARG A 110 0.07 18.55 1.03
N ALA A 111 -0.64 17.57 1.59
CA ALA A 111 -0.86 16.28 0.94
C ALA A 111 -1.79 16.38 -0.28
N MET A 112 -2.82 17.23 -0.24
CA MET A 112 -3.70 17.53 -1.37
C MET A 112 -2.91 18.22 -2.50
N GLU A 113 -2.06 19.18 -2.18
CA GLU A 113 -1.30 19.96 -3.15
C GLU A 113 -0.13 19.20 -3.79
N TYR A 114 0.42 18.19 -3.09
CA TYR A 114 1.54 17.40 -3.61
C TYR A 114 1.16 16.71 -4.93
N PRO A 115 1.98 16.78 -6.00
CA PRO A 115 1.64 16.23 -7.31
C PRO A 115 1.77 14.71 -7.33
N ALA A 116 0.77 14.04 -6.77
CA ALA A 116 0.63 12.60 -6.70
C ALA A 116 -0.85 12.20 -6.89
N GLU A 117 -1.06 11.05 -7.51
CA GLU A 117 -2.34 10.41 -7.81
C GLU A 117 -2.93 9.76 -6.56
N MET A 118 -2.05 9.27 -5.67
CA MET A 118 -2.44 8.69 -4.40
C MET A 118 -1.56 9.19 -3.27
N ILE A 119 -2.15 9.27 -2.07
CA ILE A 119 -1.45 9.65 -0.84
C ILE A 119 -1.45 8.44 0.09
N ARG A 120 -0.27 7.96 0.48
CA ARG A 120 -0.12 6.94 1.51
C ARG A 120 0.05 7.61 2.87
N LEU A 121 -0.86 7.37 3.80
CA LEU A 121 -0.78 7.89 5.16
C LEU A 121 -0.35 6.77 6.11
N ASP A 122 0.84 6.89 6.67
CA ASP A 122 1.40 5.93 7.61
C ASP A 122 1.15 6.37 9.06
N PHE A 123 0.23 5.66 9.73
CA PHE A 123 -0.11 5.90 11.12
C PHE A 123 0.85 5.21 12.10
N GLY A 124 1.77 4.36 11.62
CA GLY A 124 2.59 3.49 12.46
C GLY A 124 1.75 2.72 13.50
N GLY A 125 2.25 2.62 14.73
CA GLY A 125 1.52 2.00 15.85
C GLY A 125 0.32 2.83 16.37
N GLN A 126 0.15 4.09 15.96
CA GLN A 126 -0.92 4.95 16.47
C GLN A 126 -2.31 4.46 16.06
N LEU A 127 -2.39 3.74 14.94
CA LEU A 127 -3.63 3.17 14.42
C LEU A 127 -4.33 2.27 15.46
N MET A 128 -3.54 1.64 16.34
CA MET A 128 -3.99 0.77 17.43
C MET A 128 -4.12 1.48 18.78
N LEU A 129 -3.45 2.63 18.97
CA LEU A 129 -3.35 3.34 20.24
C LEU A 129 -4.41 4.45 20.44
N GLY A 130 -5.31 4.65 19.49
CA GLY A 130 -6.46 5.53 19.68
C GLY A 130 -6.21 6.99 19.32
N PHE A 131 -5.69 7.25 18.12
CA PHE A 131 -5.72 8.58 17.49
C PHE A 131 -7.13 9.20 17.49
N ASP A 132 -7.21 10.54 17.43
CA ASP A 132 -8.50 11.23 17.25
C ASP A 132 -9.09 10.84 15.90
N ARG A 133 -10.03 9.89 15.95
CA ARG A 133 -10.71 9.36 14.77
C ARG A 133 -11.48 10.44 14.02
N LYS A 134 -12.02 11.45 14.71
CA LYS A 134 -12.74 12.55 14.05
C LYS A 134 -11.76 13.42 13.26
N LYS A 135 -10.59 13.72 13.84
CA LYS A 135 -9.50 14.41 13.13
C LYS A 135 -9.07 13.62 11.89
N ALA A 136 -8.78 12.32 12.05
CA ALA A 136 -8.36 11.48 10.92
C ALA A 136 -9.38 11.40 9.79
N ILE A 137 -10.67 11.25 10.10
CA ILE A 137 -11.72 11.28 9.08
C ILE A 137 -11.70 12.62 8.35
N ARG A 138 -11.64 13.74 9.09
CA ARG A 138 -11.59 15.09 8.50
C ARG A 138 -10.39 15.25 7.58
N ASP A 139 -9.21 14.85 8.04
CA ASP A 139 -7.95 14.99 7.33
C ASP A 139 -7.93 14.12 6.06
N ILE A 140 -8.39 12.87 6.14
CA ILE A 140 -8.52 11.97 4.98
C ILE A 140 -9.49 12.57 3.94
N CYS A 141 -10.63 13.09 4.37
CA CYS A 141 -11.59 13.74 3.48
C CYS A 141 -11.01 15.01 2.83
N ALA A 142 -10.20 15.78 3.55
CA ALA A 142 -9.60 17.02 3.07
C ALA A 142 -8.49 16.82 2.02
N VAL A 143 -7.82 15.67 2.01
CA VAL A 143 -6.80 15.34 0.99
C VAL A 143 -7.40 15.27 -0.43
N ASN A 144 -8.70 14.96 -0.55
CA ASN A 144 -9.45 14.92 -1.82
C ASN A 144 -8.74 14.14 -2.96
N LYS A 145 -8.04 13.06 -2.59
CA LYS A 145 -7.36 12.11 -3.48
C LYS A 145 -7.57 10.70 -2.96
N SER A 146 -7.16 9.72 -3.75
CA SER A 146 -7.09 8.32 -3.29
C SER A 146 -6.11 8.18 -2.12
N VAL A 147 -6.63 7.92 -0.94
CA VAL A 147 -5.81 7.70 0.27
C VAL A 147 -5.60 6.21 0.51
N ILE A 148 -4.33 5.81 0.60
CA ILE A 148 -3.90 4.50 1.06
C ILE A 148 -3.55 4.62 2.55
N LEU A 149 -4.21 3.85 3.42
CA LEU A 149 -3.84 3.82 4.83
C LEU A 149 -2.78 2.76 5.08
N ALA A 150 -1.79 3.09 5.89
CA ALA A 150 -0.79 2.16 6.38
C ALA A 150 -0.59 2.34 7.89
N GLY A 151 0.00 1.31 8.49
CA GLY A 151 0.30 1.28 9.92
C GLY A 151 0.01 -0.08 10.50
N ASP A 152 0.41 -0.27 11.75
CA ASP A 152 0.21 -1.54 12.44
C ASP A 152 -1.27 -1.70 12.75
N VAL A 153 -1.85 -2.79 12.29
CA VAL A 153 -3.24 -3.13 12.57
C VAL A 153 -3.35 -4.61 12.85
N ASP A 154 -4.16 -4.95 13.85
CA ASP A 154 -4.63 -6.32 13.99
C ASP A 154 -5.46 -6.69 12.74
N PRO A 155 -5.10 -7.73 11.98
CA PRO A 155 -5.84 -8.16 10.79
C PRO A 155 -7.34 -8.30 11.06
N LYS A 156 -7.75 -8.77 12.24
CA LYS A 156 -9.16 -8.94 12.60
C LYS A 156 -9.92 -7.61 12.72
N LYS A 157 -9.21 -6.49 12.93
CA LYS A 157 -9.77 -5.15 13.10
C LYS A 157 -9.70 -4.31 11.82
N VAL A 158 -8.88 -4.69 10.83
CA VAL A 158 -8.62 -3.87 9.64
C VAL A 158 -9.91 -3.54 8.86
N LYS A 159 -10.82 -4.50 8.69
CA LYS A 159 -12.09 -4.26 7.98
C LYS A 159 -12.97 -3.24 8.68
N LYS A 160 -13.11 -3.37 10.01
CA LYS A 160 -13.89 -2.42 10.83
C LYS A 160 -13.29 -1.01 10.78
N LEU A 161 -11.97 -0.92 10.74
CA LEU A 161 -11.27 0.36 10.59
C LEU A 161 -11.53 0.96 9.21
N CYS A 162 -11.33 0.19 8.13
CA CYS A 162 -11.54 0.67 6.77
C CYS A 162 -13.01 1.04 6.50
N LEU A 163 -13.98 0.35 7.10
CA LEU A 163 -15.39 0.74 7.01
C LEU A 163 -15.68 2.11 7.64
N LYS A 164 -14.87 2.55 8.61
CA LYS A 164 -15.03 3.86 9.26
C LYS A 164 -14.29 4.97 8.55
N LEU A 165 -13.07 4.69 8.09
CA LEU A 165 -12.19 5.67 7.46
C LEU A 165 -12.39 5.76 5.94
N GLN A 166 -13.03 4.75 5.34
CA GLN A 166 -13.33 4.65 3.91
C GLN A 166 -12.13 5.00 3.00
N PRO A 167 -10.95 4.39 3.21
CA PRO A 167 -9.80 4.66 2.37
C PRO A 167 -9.95 4.02 0.99
N TYR A 168 -9.15 4.46 0.03
CA TYR A 168 -9.06 3.84 -1.29
C TYR A 168 -8.46 2.43 -1.21
N ALA A 169 -7.39 2.28 -0.42
CA ALA A 169 -6.72 1.01 -0.16
C ALA A 169 -6.16 0.96 1.27
N PHE A 170 -5.84 -0.24 1.75
CA PHE A 170 -5.02 -0.45 2.94
C PHE A 170 -3.71 -1.12 2.54
N ASP A 171 -2.59 -0.57 3.01
CA ASP A 171 -1.24 -1.07 2.81
C ASP A 171 -0.76 -1.82 4.05
N SER A 172 -0.55 -3.12 3.90
CA SER A 172 -0.07 -3.98 4.96
C SER A 172 1.47 -3.91 5.05
N PRO A 173 2.04 -3.55 6.22
CA PRO A 173 3.47 -3.73 6.43
C PRO A 173 3.75 -5.24 6.52
N ILE A 174 4.41 -5.84 5.52
CA ILE A 174 4.82 -7.25 5.66
C ILE A 174 5.76 -7.39 6.86
N GLY A 175 5.40 -8.35 7.73
CA GLY A 175 6.08 -8.67 8.99
C GLY A 175 5.38 -9.73 9.86
N MET A 176 4.15 -10.18 9.56
CA MET A 176 3.39 -11.09 10.43
C MET A 176 3.37 -12.57 9.99
N ASN A 177 4.54 -13.21 9.75
CA ASN A 177 4.68 -14.67 9.53
C ASN A 177 4.51 -15.20 8.08
N GLY A 178 5.06 -14.51 7.07
CA GLY A 178 5.13 -15.04 5.69
C GLY A 178 3.78 -15.18 4.98
N ALA A 179 3.70 -16.09 3.99
CA ALA A 179 2.52 -16.25 3.12
C ALA A 179 1.19 -16.50 3.87
N TYR A 180 1.24 -17.12 5.06
CA TYR A 180 0.05 -17.32 5.89
C TYR A 180 -0.51 -15.99 6.42
N GLY A 181 0.36 -15.10 6.89
CA GLY A 181 -0.04 -13.78 7.38
C GLY A 181 -0.67 -12.92 6.28
N ILE A 182 -0.17 -13.02 5.05
CA ILE A 182 -0.74 -12.30 3.88
C ILE A 182 -2.15 -12.79 3.57
N LYS A 183 -2.34 -14.11 3.48
CA LYS A 183 -3.67 -14.70 3.21
C LYS A 183 -4.67 -14.35 4.31
N ASP A 184 -4.25 -14.43 5.57
CA ASP A 184 -5.11 -14.07 6.70
C ASP A 184 -5.52 -12.60 6.67
N PHE A 185 -4.56 -11.70 6.43
CA PHE A 185 -4.81 -10.27 6.29
C PHE A 185 -5.79 -9.96 5.15
N LEU A 186 -5.54 -10.49 3.94
CA LEU A 186 -6.37 -10.23 2.77
C LEU A 186 -7.79 -10.78 2.95
N ARG A 187 -7.92 -11.98 3.54
CA ARG A 187 -9.21 -12.55 3.93
C ARG A 187 -9.98 -11.63 4.86
N HIS A 188 -9.34 -11.11 5.91
CA HIS A 188 -10.02 -10.21 6.84
C HIS A 188 -10.39 -8.88 6.21
N LEU A 189 -9.53 -8.30 5.36
CA LEU A 189 -9.76 -7.01 4.71
C LEU A 189 -10.85 -7.07 3.64
N LYS A 190 -10.75 -8.03 2.71
CA LYS A 190 -11.64 -8.15 1.55
C LYS A 190 -12.87 -9.01 1.84
N GLY A 191 -12.80 -9.93 2.80
CA GLY A 191 -13.78 -11.00 2.99
C GLY A 191 -13.45 -12.23 2.14
N ASN A 192 -14.02 -13.39 2.46
CA ASN A 192 -13.90 -14.56 1.58
C ASN A 192 -14.84 -14.38 0.36
N ALA A 193 -14.38 -14.76 -0.83
CA ALA A 193 -15.28 -14.99 -1.96
C ALA A 193 -16.38 -16.03 -1.62
N GLN A 194 -16.09 -16.99 -0.74
CA GLN A 194 -17.08 -17.97 -0.25
C GLN A 194 -18.11 -17.39 0.73
N ASP A 195 -17.78 -16.35 1.50
CA ASP A 195 -18.73 -15.76 2.45
C ASP A 195 -19.81 -14.93 1.73
N GLU A 196 -19.50 -14.40 0.54
CA GLU A 196 -20.49 -13.74 -0.30
C GLU A 196 -21.47 -14.75 -0.92
N VAL A 197 -21.02 -15.95 -1.29
CA VAL A 197 -21.90 -17.03 -1.78
C VAL A 197 -22.85 -17.50 -0.68
N ILE A 198 -22.39 -17.67 0.58
CA ILE A 198 -23.25 -18.08 1.69
C ILE A 198 -24.28 -16.98 2.02
N ARG A 199 -23.90 -15.70 1.94
CA ARG A 199 -24.83 -14.57 2.16
C ARG A 199 -25.82 -14.37 1.02
N HIS A 200 -25.43 -14.67 -0.23
CA HIS A 200 -26.29 -14.54 -1.39
C HIS A 200 -27.26 -15.72 -1.57
N TYR A 201 -26.92 -16.91 -1.04
CA TYR A 201 -27.74 -18.12 -1.13
C TYR A 201 -28.43 -18.58 0.16
N GLY A 202 -28.42 -17.77 1.23
CA GLY A 202 -29.37 -17.93 2.35
C GLY A 202 -29.39 -19.29 3.03
N TYR A 203 -28.26 -20.02 3.10
CA TYR A 203 -28.20 -21.24 3.90
C TYR A 203 -27.95 -20.90 5.37
N SER A 204 -29.05 -20.74 6.10
CA SER A 204 -29.07 -20.91 7.55
C SER A 204 -28.78 -22.37 7.85
N MET A 205 -27.56 -22.70 8.29
CA MET A 205 -27.36 -23.97 9.00
C MET A 205 -27.78 -23.77 10.46
N ALA A 206 -28.79 -24.55 10.84
CA ALA A 206 -29.31 -24.70 12.19
C ALA A 206 -28.25 -25.25 13.16
#